data_AF-A0A413II30-F1
#
_entry.id   AF-A0A413II30-F1
#
_cell.length_a   1.000
_cell.length_b   1.000
_cell.length_c   1.000
_cell.angle_alpha   90.00
_cell.angle_beta   90.00
_cell.angle_gamma   90.00
#
_symmetry.space_group_name_H-M   'P 1'
#
loop_
_entity.id
_entity.type
_entity.pdbx_description
1 polymer ?
#
loop_
_entity_poly.entity_id
_entity_poly.type
_entity_poly.pdbx_seq_one_letter_code
_entity_poly.pdbx_strand_id
1 'polypeptide(L)'
;MWRIYRRAIGDLPIWRVMAKETGVNKSDSLFHSQNGGCFRPGMGVWAFPTFCFSVGTLDAPVITGAVREGWSVTLNWENDIDRPKAGNSDRVYVGYFYDTEPRAPQMLSCWGACRGDGTVTVDIPSAGQPDGTRLHLYLFFGNEMSNRFSPSGYVEV
;
A
#
# COMPACT_ATOMS: atom_id res chain seq x y z
N MET A 1 -16.57 0.50 0.69
CA MET A 1 -15.12 0.31 0.81
C MET A 1 -14.37 1.60 1.12
N TRP A 2 -14.52 2.66 0.31
CA TRP A 2 -13.81 3.94 0.45
C TRP A 2 -13.73 4.49 1.89
N ARG A 3 -14.85 4.56 2.62
CA ARG A 3 -14.87 5.09 4.00
C ARG A 3 -13.95 4.33 4.96
N ILE A 4 -13.85 3.01 4.82
CA ILE A 4 -13.02 2.17 5.69
C ILE A 4 -11.56 2.31 5.29
N TYR A 5 -11.27 2.25 3.99
CA TYR A 5 -9.94 2.51 3.44
C TYR A 5 -9.40 3.88 3.86
N ARG A 6 -10.21 4.95 3.77
CA ARG A 6 -9.81 6.29 4.18
C ARG A 6 -9.43 6.37 5.66
N ARG A 7 -10.07 5.57 6.52
CA ARG A 7 -9.67 5.48 7.94
C ARG A 7 -8.33 4.78 8.10
N ALA A 8 -8.08 3.73 7.32
CA ALA A 8 -6.82 2.99 7.36
C ALA A 8 -5.61 3.87 6.97
N ILE A 9 -5.76 4.71 5.95
CA ILE A 9 -4.66 5.58 5.50
C ILE A 9 -4.53 6.89 6.29
N GLY A 10 -5.42 7.14 7.26
CA GLY A 10 -5.45 8.37 8.05
C GLY A 10 -5.52 9.64 7.19
N ASP A 11 -4.56 10.54 7.39
CA ASP A 11 -4.50 11.84 6.72
C ASP A 11 -3.70 11.83 5.41
N LEU A 12 -3.16 10.68 4.98
CA LEU A 12 -2.38 10.61 3.75
C LEU A 12 -3.24 11.00 2.53
N PRO A 13 -2.84 12.02 1.75
CA PRO A 13 -3.68 12.54 0.68
C PRO A 13 -3.54 11.76 -0.65
N ILE A 14 -3.24 10.46 -0.63
CA ILE A 14 -2.88 9.61 -1.78
C ILE A 14 -3.78 9.87 -2.99
N TRP A 15 -5.08 9.58 -2.84
CA TRP A 15 -6.06 9.71 -3.92
C TRP A 15 -6.40 11.15 -4.24
N ARG A 16 -6.24 12.08 -3.29
CA ARG A 16 -6.48 13.51 -3.51
C ARG A 16 -5.38 14.11 -4.39
N VAL A 17 -4.13 13.73 -4.15
CA VAL A 17 -2.97 14.11 -4.98
C VAL A 17 -3.17 13.59 -6.39
N MET A 18 -3.45 12.29 -6.56
CA MET A 18 -3.62 11.71 -7.89
C MET A 18 -4.83 12.26 -8.64
N ALA A 19 -5.95 12.51 -7.94
CA ALA A 19 -7.13 13.12 -8.55
C ALA A 19 -6.82 14.53 -9.09
N LYS A 20 -6.07 15.34 -8.33
CA LYS A 20 -5.61 16.66 -8.80
C LYS A 20 -4.71 16.55 -10.03
N GLU A 21 -3.77 15.61 -10.04
CA GLU A 21 -2.85 15.39 -11.17
C GLU A 21 -3.57 14.92 -12.45
N THR A 22 -4.67 14.17 -12.31
CA THR A 22 -5.45 13.63 -13.44
C THR A 22 -6.67 14.46 -13.82
N GLY A 23 -6.89 15.60 -13.15
CA GLY A 23 -8.08 16.42 -13.38
C GLY A 23 -9.40 15.78 -12.93
N VAL A 24 -9.36 14.76 -12.06
CA VAL A 24 -10.56 14.15 -11.48
C VAL A 24 -11.01 14.98 -10.28
N ASN A 25 -12.28 15.39 -10.28
CA ASN A 25 -12.82 16.31 -9.27
C ASN A 25 -12.89 15.73 -7.85
N LYS A 26 -12.98 14.40 -7.69
CA LYS A 26 -13.15 13.76 -6.39
C LYS A 26 -12.28 12.51 -6.24
N SER A 27 -11.57 12.42 -5.11
CA SER A 27 -10.68 11.31 -4.80
C SER A 27 -11.41 9.98 -4.61
N ASP A 28 -12.64 10.00 -4.10
CA ASP A 28 -13.47 8.79 -3.95
C ASP A 28 -13.88 8.20 -5.31
N SER A 29 -14.16 9.06 -6.28
CA SER A 29 -14.52 8.67 -7.64
C SER A 29 -13.34 7.99 -8.33
N LEU A 30 -12.12 8.54 -8.17
CA LEU A 30 -10.90 7.90 -8.67
C LEU A 30 -10.60 6.57 -7.95
N PHE A 31 -10.78 6.51 -6.62
CA PHE A 31 -10.64 5.25 -5.88
C PHE A 31 -11.59 4.18 -6.42
N HIS A 32 -12.85 4.54 -6.66
CA HIS A 32 -13.86 3.61 -7.17
C HIS A 32 -13.62 3.24 -8.64
N SER A 33 -13.09 4.14 -9.47
CA SER A 33 -12.76 3.80 -10.86
C SER A 33 -11.61 2.80 -10.94
N GLN A 34 -10.57 2.96 -10.11
CA GLN A 34 -9.41 2.06 -10.11
C GLN A 34 -9.73 0.72 -9.46
N ASN A 35 -10.42 0.72 -8.32
CA ASN A 35 -10.61 -0.48 -7.50
C ASN A 35 -12.00 -1.12 -7.64
N GLY A 36 -12.93 -0.52 -8.36
CA GLY A 36 -14.32 -0.98 -8.45
C GLY A 36 -14.47 -2.45 -8.83
N GLY A 37 -13.68 -2.89 -9.82
CA GLY A 37 -13.66 -4.30 -10.27
C GLY A 37 -13.05 -5.28 -9.26
N CYS A 38 -12.28 -4.78 -8.28
CA CYS A 38 -11.65 -5.60 -7.25
C CYS A 38 -12.59 -5.90 -6.07
N PHE A 39 -13.80 -5.34 -6.05
CA PHE A 39 -14.76 -5.53 -4.97
C PHE A 39 -15.90 -6.47 -5.36
N ARG A 40 -16.25 -7.36 -4.42
CA ARG A 40 -17.52 -8.10 -4.46
C ARG A 40 -18.50 -7.51 -3.44
N PRO A 41 -19.76 -7.24 -3.81
CA PRO A 41 -20.78 -6.77 -2.88
C PRO A 41 -20.89 -7.70 -1.67
N GLY A 42 -20.96 -7.13 -0.47
CA GLY A 42 -21.00 -7.91 0.78
C GLY A 42 -19.65 -8.51 1.21
N MET A 43 -18.78 -8.89 0.27
CA MET A 43 -17.55 -9.64 0.56
C MET A 43 -16.30 -8.77 0.75
N GLY A 44 -16.17 -7.61 0.08
CA GLY A 44 -14.95 -6.81 0.15
C GLY A 44 -14.02 -7.06 -1.05
N VAL A 45 -12.71 -6.93 -0.86
CA VAL A 45 -11.71 -7.19 -1.91
C VAL A 45 -11.69 -8.67 -2.23
N TRP A 46 -11.79 -9.03 -3.52
CA TRP A 46 -11.69 -10.41 -4.00
C TRP A 46 -10.52 -10.62 -4.96
N ALA A 47 -10.08 -9.56 -5.64
CA ALA A 47 -8.93 -9.56 -6.53
C ALA A 47 -7.79 -8.76 -5.88
N PHE A 48 -7.23 -9.27 -4.79
CA PHE A 48 -6.16 -8.61 -4.04
C PHE A 48 -4.96 -8.21 -4.93
N PRO A 49 -4.42 -9.08 -5.82
CA PRO A 49 -3.28 -8.68 -6.66
C PRO A 49 -3.55 -7.48 -7.59
N THR A 50 -4.82 -7.24 -7.95
CA THR A 50 -5.22 -6.15 -8.85
C THR A 50 -5.61 -4.88 -8.08
N PHE A 51 -5.90 -4.99 -6.78
CA PHE A 51 -6.30 -3.86 -5.97
C PHE A 51 -5.14 -2.86 -5.82
N CYS A 52 -5.38 -1.59 -6.16
CA CYS A 52 -4.42 -0.52 -5.94
C CYS A 52 -4.64 0.07 -4.54
N PHE A 53 -3.72 -0.23 -3.61
CA PHE A 53 -3.73 0.40 -2.29
C PHE A 53 -3.24 1.85 -2.35
N SER A 54 -2.28 2.14 -3.23
CA SER A 54 -1.80 3.49 -3.53
C SER A 54 -1.70 3.70 -5.04
N VAL A 55 -1.76 4.97 -5.43
CA VAL A 55 -1.60 5.46 -6.81
C VAL A 55 -0.75 6.72 -6.79
N GLY A 56 -0.02 6.98 -7.85
CA GLY A 56 0.76 8.20 -7.97
C GLY A 56 1.76 8.17 -9.11
N THR A 57 2.64 9.17 -9.12
CA THR A 57 3.61 9.42 -10.22
C THR A 57 5.05 9.12 -9.85
N LEU A 58 5.34 8.69 -8.62
CA LEU A 58 6.63 8.08 -8.29
C LEU A 58 6.70 6.67 -8.87
N ASP A 59 7.92 6.18 -9.08
CA ASP A 59 8.09 4.83 -9.61
C ASP A 59 7.58 3.79 -8.61
N ALA A 60 6.88 2.76 -9.10
CA ALA A 60 6.38 1.69 -8.25
C ALA A 60 7.53 0.87 -7.64
N PRO A 61 7.36 0.30 -6.44
CA PRO A 61 8.32 -0.65 -5.91
C PRO A 61 8.40 -1.90 -6.79
N VAL A 62 9.61 -2.38 -7.01
CA VAL A 62 9.87 -3.69 -7.60
C VAL A 62 10.22 -4.63 -6.45
N ILE A 63 9.22 -5.34 -5.94
CA ILE A 63 9.41 -6.26 -4.80
C ILE A 63 10.24 -7.46 -5.28
N THR A 64 11.34 -7.73 -4.61
CA THR A 64 12.26 -8.84 -4.91
C THR A 64 12.10 -10.01 -3.95
N GLY A 65 11.53 -9.78 -2.78
CA GLY A 65 11.32 -10.82 -1.79
C GLY A 65 10.40 -10.38 -0.66
N ALA A 66 9.75 -11.36 -0.05
CA ALA A 66 9.00 -11.20 1.19
C ALA A 66 9.18 -12.46 2.03
N VAL A 67 9.54 -12.28 3.31
CA VAL A 67 9.73 -13.37 4.27
C VAL A 67 8.92 -13.05 5.51
N ARG A 68 8.20 -14.05 6.01
CA ARG A 68 7.36 -13.92 7.21
C ARG A 68 7.81 -14.89 8.30
N GLU A 69 7.96 -14.35 9.49
CA GLU A 69 8.23 -15.08 10.73
C GLU A 69 7.18 -14.70 11.77
N GLY A 70 6.17 -15.57 11.93
CA GLY A 70 5.00 -15.27 12.77
C GLY A 70 4.23 -14.05 12.27
N TRP A 71 4.25 -12.97 13.04
CA TRP A 71 3.59 -11.70 12.71
C TRP A 71 4.56 -10.62 12.20
N SER A 72 5.85 -10.94 12.11
CA SER A 72 6.86 -10.05 11.52
C SER A 72 7.06 -10.39 10.05
N VAL A 73 7.06 -9.38 9.19
CA VAL A 73 7.27 -9.52 7.75
C VAL A 73 8.42 -8.62 7.30
N THR A 74 9.40 -9.21 6.63
CA THR A 74 10.46 -8.48 5.94
C THR A 74 10.15 -8.42 4.45
N LEU A 75 10.12 -7.21 3.88
CA LEU A 75 9.94 -6.94 2.46
C LEU A 75 11.25 -6.40 1.88
N ASN A 76 11.62 -6.87 0.69
CA ASN A 76 12.77 -6.40 -0.07
C ASN A 76 12.34 -5.86 -1.43
N TRP A 77 13.03 -4.83 -1.92
CA TRP A 77 12.77 -4.26 -3.24
C TRP A 77 14.05 -3.78 -3.93
N GLU A 78 14.00 -3.68 -5.26
CA GLU A 78 15.03 -2.99 -6.02
C GLU A 78 14.88 -1.48 -5.88
N ASN A 79 16.00 -0.81 -5.64
CA ASN A 79 16.09 0.63 -5.67
C ASN A 79 16.77 1.04 -6.99
N ASP A 80 15.97 1.38 -8.00
CA ASP A 80 16.46 1.94 -9.26
C ASP A 80 16.85 3.41 -9.05
N ILE A 81 17.97 3.62 -8.37
CA ILE A 81 18.49 4.93 -7.91
C ILE A 81 18.70 5.92 -9.07
N ASP A 82 18.85 5.45 -10.29
CA ASP A 82 19.11 6.28 -11.48
C ASP A 82 17.83 6.89 -12.09
N ARG A 83 16.65 6.66 -11.50
CA ARG A 83 15.38 7.20 -12.03
C ARG A 83 14.96 8.50 -11.34
N PRO A 84 14.57 9.55 -12.08
CA PRO A 84 14.19 10.85 -11.51
C PRO A 84 12.91 10.83 -10.65
N LYS A 85 12.19 9.71 -10.62
CA LYS A 85 10.96 9.49 -9.86
C LYS A 85 11.14 8.51 -8.69
N ALA A 86 12.39 8.20 -8.35
CA ALA A 86 12.80 7.27 -7.30
C ALA A 86 13.72 7.98 -6.29
N GLY A 87 13.15 8.76 -5.38
CA GLY A 87 13.93 9.44 -4.36
C GLY A 87 14.38 8.47 -3.28
N ASN A 88 15.67 8.42 -2.94
CA ASN A 88 16.17 7.57 -1.84
C ASN A 88 15.48 7.86 -0.51
N SER A 89 15.14 9.13 -0.26
CA SER A 89 14.44 9.56 0.95
C SER A 89 12.92 9.41 0.89
N ASP A 90 12.36 8.83 -0.19
CA ASP A 90 10.94 8.54 -0.25
C ASP A 90 10.57 7.61 0.91
N ARG A 91 9.58 7.99 1.70
CA ARG A 91 9.06 7.26 2.87
C ARG A 91 8.39 5.97 2.44
N VAL A 92 8.56 4.94 3.27
CA VAL A 92 7.97 3.61 3.06
C VAL A 92 6.64 3.48 3.79
N TYR A 93 5.63 2.95 3.09
CA TYR A 93 4.34 2.60 3.64
C TYR A 93 3.96 1.18 3.24
N VAL A 94 3.27 0.48 4.14
CA VAL A 94 2.75 -0.87 3.88
C VAL A 94 1.26 -0.88 4.19
N GLY A 95 0.45 -0.95 3.15
CA GLY A 95 -0.97 -1.28 3.27
C GLY A 95 -1.14 -2.79 3.39
N TYR A 96 -2.14 -3.26 4.14
CA TYR A 96 -2.37 -4.70 4.24
C TYR A 96 -3.82 -5.10 4.54
N PHE A 97 -4.11 -6.38 4.30
CA PHE A 97 -5.33 -7.07 4.73
C PHE A 97 -4.95 -8.43 5.32
N TYR A 98 -5.71 -8.88 6.31
CA TYR A 98 -5.82 -10.32 6.58
C TYR A 98 -6.75 -10.94 5.54
N ASP A 99 -6.42 -12.11 5.02
CA ASP A 99 -7.25 -12.84 4.05
C ASP A 99 -8.67 -13.13 4.60
N THR A 100 -8.79 -13.30 5.90
CA THR A 100 -10.05 -13.46 6.65
C THR A 100 -10.89 -12.18 6.74
N GLU A 101 -10.31 -11.01 6.51
CA GLU A 101 -10.93 -9.70 6.68
C GLU A 101 -10.78 -8.81 5.42
N PRO A 102 -11.30 -9.24 4.25
CA PRO A 102 -11.18 -8.54 2.95
C PRO A 102 -11.84 -7.15 2.90
N ARG A 103 -12.52 -6.74 3.97
CA ARG A 103 -13.22 -5.45 4.12
C ARG A 103 -12.48 -4.48 5.03
N ALA A 104 -11.43 -4.93 5.70
CA ALA A 104 -10.73 -4.20 6.75
C ALA A 104 -9.27 -3.91 6.36
N PRO A 105 -9.03 -2.97 5.41
CA PRO A 105 -7.68 -2.52 5.11
C PRO A 105 -7.05 -1.93 6.37
N GLN A 106 -5.75 -2.14 6.51
CA GLN A 106 -4.91 -1.53 7.53
C GLN A 106 -3.67 -0.94 6.86
N MET A 107 -2.93 -0.10 7.58
CA MET A 107 -1.72 0.52 7.04
C MET A 107 -0.71 0.76 8.14
N LEU A 108 0.56 0.53 7.82
CA LEU A 108 1.71 0.89 8.63
C LEU A 108 2.49 2.01 7.93
N SER A 109 2.84 3.03 8.72
CA SER A 109 3.85 4.03 8.32
C SER A 109 5.19 3.60 8.90
N CYS A 110 6.13 3.24 8.04
CA CYS A 110 7.43 2.69 8.45
C CYS A 110 8.38 3.85 8.78
N TRP A 111 8.11 4.56 9.87
CA TRP A 111 8.91 5.72 10.28
C TRP A 111 10.38 5.32 10.45
N GLY A 112 11.26 6.04 9.76
CA GLY A 112 12.71 5.75 9.76
C GLY A 112 13.18 4.86 8.60
N ALA A 113 12.26 4.21 7.87
CA ALA A 113 12.58 3.51 6.63
C ALA A 113 12.31 4.40 5.41
N CYS A 114 13.19 4.31 4.43
CA CYS A 114 13.12 5.02 3.17
C CYS A 114 13.36 4.05 1.99
N ARG A 115 12.97 4.47 0.78
CA ARG A 115 13.19 3.68 -0.45
C ARG A 115 14.65 3.27 -0.60
N GLY A 116 15.57 4.14 -0.19
CA GLY A 116 17.02 3.96 -0.16
C GLY A 116 17.48 2.67 0.52
N ASP A 117 16.76 2.22 1.55
CA ASP A 117 17.16 1.10 2.38
C ASP A 117 17.03 -0.26 1.67
N GLY A 118 16.17 -0.34 0.63
CA GLY A 118 15.93 -1.58 -0.12
C GLY A 118 15.24 -2.70 0.67
N THR A 119 14.91 -2.45 1.94
CA THR A 119 14.29 -3.42 2.85
C THR A 119 13.50 -2.73 3.95
N VAL A 120 12.44 -3.40 4.43
CA VAL A 120 11.75 -3.01 5.67
C VAL A 120 11.23 -4.24 6.38
N THR A 121 11.38 -4.29 7.70
CA THR A 121 10.72 -5.27 8.55
C THR A 121 9.59 -4.58 9.31
N VAL A 122 8.40 -5.16 9.24
CA VAL A 122 7.19 -4.63 9.89
C VAL A 122 6.53 -5.70 10.74
N ASP A 123 6.10 -5.31 11.93
CA ASP A 123 5.29 -6.17 12.79
C ASP A 123 3.81 -5.89 12.50
N ILE A 124 3.13 -6.89 11.95
CA ILE A 124 1.70 -6.87 11.68
C ILE A 124 0.98 -7.23 12.99
N PRO A 125 0.12 -6.37 13.56
CA PRO A 125 -0.67 -6.73 14.73
C PRO A 125 -1.42 -8.06 14.51
N SER A 126 -1.52 -8.95 15.48
CA SER A 126 -2.30 -10.19 15.26
C SER A 126 -3.80 -9.90 15.12
N ALA A 127 -4.30 -8.87 15.82
CA ALA A 127 -5.71 -8.46 15.81
C ALA A 127 -6.72 -9.60 16.06
N GLY A 128 -6.31 -10.61 16.85
CA GLY A 128 -7.12 -11.81 17.13
C GLY A 128 -7.22 -12.80 15.98
N GLN A 129 -6.43 -12.63 14.92
CA GLN A 129 -6.36 -13.58 13.81
C GLN A 129 -5.58 -14.84 14.20
N PRO A 130 -5.95 -16.01 13.66
CA PRO A 130 -5.16 -17.22 13.84
C PRO A 130 -3.73 -17.06 13.33
N ASP A 131 -2.77 -17.69 14.00
CA ASP A 131 -1.39 -17.77 13.49
C ASP A 131 -1.37 -18.43 12.10
N GLY A 132 -0.54 -17.89 11.21
CA GLY A 132 -0.48 -18.34 9.81
C GLY A 132 -1.61 -17.80 8.92
N THR A 133 -2.50 -16.94 9.43
CA THR A 133 -3.47 -16.23 8.57
C THR A 133 -2.73 -15.49 7.47
N ARG A 134 -3.06 -15.81 6.21
CA ARG A 134 -2.46 -15.19 5.03
C ARG A 134 -2.63 -13.69 5.04
N LEU A 135 -1.58 -12.97 4.64
CA LEU A 135 -1.53 -11.52 4.56
C LEU A 135 -1.41 -11.08 3.11
N HIS A 136 -2.19 -10.07 2.75
CA HIS A 136 -2.07 -9.36 1.47
C HIS A 136 -1.41 -8.02 1.73
N LEU A 137 -0.18 -7.83 1.26
CA LEU A 137 0.65 -6.66 1.53
C LEU A 137 0.79 -5.79 0.29
N TYR A 138 0.83 -4.48 0.51
CA TYR A 138 0.94 -3.45 -0.52
C TYR A 138 2.03 -2.47 -0.13
N LEU A 139 3.23 -2.66 -0.67
CA LEU A 139 4.35 -1.73 -0.50
C LEU A 139 4.14 -0.52 -1.42
N PHE A 140 4.34 0.69 -0.91
CA PHE A 140 4.38 1.89 -1.73
C PHE A 140 5.22 3.00 -1.08
N PHE A 141 5.58 3.99 -1.88
CA PHE A 141 6.40 5.11 -1.47
C PHE A 141 5.64 6.42 -1.48
N GLY A 142 6.01 7.34 -0.60
CA GLY A 142 5.61 8.74 -0.68
C GLY A 142 6.82 9.64 -0.45
N ASN A 143 6.92 10.75 -1.18
CA ASN A 143 8.05 11.66 -0.97
C ASN A 143 8.04 12.26 0.45
N GLU A 144 9.11 12.96 0.82
CA GLU A 144 9.25 13.53 2.18
C GLU A 144 8.09 14.45 2.60
N MET A 145 7.50 15.18 1.65
CA MET A 145 6.34 16.04 1.89
C MET A 145 5.00 15.30 1.85
N SER A 146 5.00 14.00 1.53
CA SER A 146 3.81 13.17 1.33
C SER A 146 2.79 13.82 0.40
N ASN A 147 3.28 14.48 -0.65
CA ASN A 147 2.48 15.15 -1.68
C ASN A 147 2.65 14.53 -3.09
N ARG A 148 3.52 13.52 -3.21
CA ARG A 148 3.62 12.59 -4.34
C ARG A 148 3.75 11.18 -3.79
N PHE A 149 3.17 10.22 -4.47
CA PHE A 149 3.16 8.81 -4.08
C PHE A 149 3.51 7.91 -5.27
N SER A 150 3.84 6.65 -5.01
CA SER A 150 3.94 5.62 -6.04
C SER A 150 2.65 4.81 -6.12
N PRO A 151 2.41 4.10 -7.24
CA PRO A 151 1.56 2.92 -7.24
C PRO A 151 2.06 1.90 -6.20
N SER A 152 1.15 1.08 -5.68
CA SER A 152 1.52 -0.01 -4.77
C SER A 152 1.95 -1.28 -5.50
N GLY A 153 3.02 -1.92 -5.02
CA GLY A 153 3.39 -3.29 -5.37
C GLY A 153 2.76 -4.29 -4.41
N TYR A 154 2.25 -5.41 -4.93
CA TYR A 154 1.54 -6.44 -4.17
C TYR A 154 2.42 -7.66 -3.89
N VAL A 155 2.29 -8.23 -2.69
CA VAL A 155 2.83 -9.55 -2.35
C VAL A 155 1.94 -10.24 -1.31
N GLU A 156 1.93 -11.58 -1.32
CA GLU A 156 1.26 -12.39 -0.29
C GLU A 156 2.28 -13.20 0.53
N VAL A 157 2.02 -13.33 1.84
CA VAL A 157 2.84 -14.10 2.82
C VAL A 157 1.99 -14.70 3.94
#